data_AF-A0A2M9YUQ5-F1
#
_entry.id   AF-A0A2M9YUQ5-F1
#
_cell.length_a   1.000
_cell.length_b   1.000
_cell.length_c   1.000
_cell.angle_alpha   90.00
_cell.angle_beta   90.00
_cell.angle_gamma   90.00
#
_symmetry.space_group_name_H-M   'P 1'
#
loop_
_entity.id
_entity.type
_entity.pdbx_description
1 polymer ?
#
loop_
_entity_poly.entity_id
_entity_poly.type
_entity_poly.pdbx_seq_one_letter_code
_entity_poly.pdbx_strand_id
1 'polypeptide(L)'
;MKSFLRISVCLLLLFLGQSSYSQNAEKPDPNKKDGGTEYYPLSYYDERLAVKNISFFRRHSDNGKGEFLDVMVELENRDFEPAKFSAYILAVNETTSVSAEKRELVPFPKWRGYDSENNTFVINFQNLMPQKLEPKSVWGEEKFNKVKKDYDDKIARGETVKMGIPGLTEIITFLTNHPENALEFTIFGEQGPKKDQVLISNFVDQTEEEKKKQAHETLNKHTYTIYNAKYKTTLMSHHYTEYRPGYVSYNKVVILIFNPLKEKNKLVYRRFIDVAGIKLLN
;
A
#
# COMPACT_ATOMS: atom_id res chain seq x y z
N MET A 1 -51.27 -29.75 31.52
CA MET A 1 -50.72 -30.00 30.17
C MET A 1 -50.62 -28.76 29.26
N LYS A 2 -50.84 -27.52 29.72
CA LYS A 2 -50.76 -26.30 28.88
C LYS A 2 -49.40 -25.55 28.95
N SER A 3 -48.54 -25.89 29.91
CA SER A 3 -47.23 -25.24 30.11
C SER A 3 -46.12 -25.88 29.26
N PHE A 4 -46.07 -27.21 29.16
CA PHE A 4 -45.09 -27.93 28.35
C PHE A 4 -45.18 -27.63 26.84
N LEU A 5 -46.40 -27.36 26.34
CA LEU A 5 -46.60 -26.96 24.94
C LEU A 5 -46.01 -25.57 24.66
N ARG A 6 -46.05 -24.64 25.62
CA ARG A 6 -45.51 -23.28 25.47
C ARG A 6 -43.98 -23.26 25.49
N ILE A 7 -43.36 -24.12 26.31
CA ILE A 7 -41.89 -24.25 26.38
C ILE A 7 -41.35 -24.93 25.11
N SER A 8 -42.05 -25.95 24.60
CA SER A 8 -41.66 -26.62 23.35
C SER A 8 -41.77 -25.71 22.11
N VAL A 9 -42.78 -24.82 22.06
CA VAL A 9 -42.92 -23.83 20.98
C VAL A 9 -41.85 -22.73 21.05
N CYS A 10 -41.43 -22.31 22.25
CA CYS A 10 -40.32 -21.35 22.39
C CYS A 10 -38.97 -21.95 22.01
N LEU A 11 -38.73 -23.24 22.30
CA LEU A 11 -37.52 -23.94 21.86
C LEU A 11 -37.49 -24.14 20.34
N LEU A 12 -38.63 -24.39 19.71
CA LEU A 12 -38.71 -24.52 18.24
C LEU A 12 -38.41 -23.18 17.53
N LEU A 13 -38.84 -22.06 18.11
CA LEU A 13 -38.54 -20.72 17.59
C LEU A 13 -37.07 -20.31 17.78
N LEU A 14 -36.38 -20.83 18.80
CA LEU A 14 -34.94 -20.63 18.99
C LEU A 14 -34.08 -21.40 17.97
N PHE A 15 -34.54 -22.56 17.49
CA PHE A 15 -33.85 -23.31 16.43
C PHE A 15 -34.18 -22.83 15.01
N LEU A 16 -35.34 -22.22 14.79
CA LEU A 16 -35.72 -21.62 13.50
C LEU A 16 -35.16 -20.19 13.31
N GLY A 17 -34.64 -19.55 14.38
CA GLY A 17 -34.06 -18.21 14.33
C GLY A 17 -32.57 -18.13 14.00
N GLN A 18 -31.87 -19.26 13.79
CA GLN A 18 -30.42 -19.28 13.51
C GLN A 18 -30.02 -19.59 12.06
N SER A 19 -30.96 -19.69 11.14
CA SER A 19 -30.69 -20.04 9.73
C SER A 19 -30.78 -18.87 8.74
N SER A 20 -30.53 -17.63 9.19
CA SER A 20 -30.54 -16.46 8.29
C SER A 20 -29.47 -15.42 8.65
N TYR A 21 -28.22 -15.86 8.76
CA TYR A 21 -27.04 -15.02 8.55
C TYR A 21 -26.07 -15.79 7.63
N SER A 22 -26.55 -16.20 6.47
CA SER A 22 -25.66 -16.52 5.36
C SER A 22 -25.24 -15.18 4.75
N GLN A 23 -23.98 -14.81 4.97
CA GLN A 23 -23.29 -13.92 4.06
C GLN A 23 -23.54 -14.46 2.64
N ASN A 24 -24.15 -13.67 1.77
CA ASN A 24 -24.20 -13.96 0.35
C ASN A 24 -22.76 -13.83 -0.20
N ALA A 25 -21.95 -14.85 0.06
CA ALA A 25 -20.85 -15.19 -0.82
C ALA A 25 -21.49 -16.02 -1.94
N GLU A 26 -21.58 -15.46 -3.14
CA GLU A 26 -21.92 -16.22 -4.34
C GLU A 26 -21.08 -17.50 -4.36
N LYS A 27 -21.75 -18.65 -4.51
CA LYS A 27 -21.06 -19.90 -4.82
C LYS A 27 -20.31 -19.69 -6.15
N PRO A 28 -19.00 -19.97 -6.24
CA PRO A 28 -18.27 -19.79 -7.47
C PRO A 28 -18.78 -20.79 -8.50
N ASP A 29 -19.21 -20.28 -9.66
CA ASP A 29 -19.59 -21.06 -10.82
C ASP A 29 -18.30 -21.62 -11.48
N PRO A 30 -18.12 -22.95 -11.55
CA PRO A 30 -16.88 -23.57 -12.03
C PRO A 30 -16.60 -23.35 -13.53
N ASN A 31 -17.52 -22.74 -14.28
CA ASN A 31 -17.36 -22.46 -15.72
C ASN A 31 -17.14 -20.98 -16.07
N LYS A 32 -17.08 -20.07 -15.10
CA LYS A 32 -16.57 -18.72 -15.36
C LYS A 32 -15.04 -18.78 -15.37
N LYS A 33 -14.43 -18.56 -16.54
CA LYS A 33 -13.04 -18.08 -16.58
C LYS A 33 -12.98 -16.87 -15.66
N ASP A 34 -12.14 -16.93 -14.63
CA ASP A 34 -11.91 -15.84 -13.67
C ASP A 34 -11.45 -14.58 -14.41
N GLY A 35 -12.40 -13.82 -14.94
CA GLY A 35 -12.32 -12.37 -15.02
C GLY A 35 -12.52 -11.89 -13.59
N GLY A 36 -11.49 -12.06 -12.77
CA GLY A 36 -11.52 -11.89 -11.33
C GLY A 36 -12.21 -10.58 -10.99
N THR A 37 -13.33 -10.68 -10.28
CA THR A 37 -13.90 -9.53 -9.58
C THR A 37 -12.77 -8.90 -8.77
N GLU A 38 -12.43 -7.64 -9.08
CA GLU A 38 -11.44 -6.83 -8.39
C GLU A 38 -11.83 -6.72 -6.92
N TYR A 39 -11.41 -7.70 -6.13
CA TYR A 39 -11.73 -7.74 -4.72
C TYR A 39 -10.88 -6.69 -4.03
N TYR A 40 -11.52 -5.67 -3.46
CA TYR A 40 -10.82 -4.69 -2.64
C TYR A 40 -10.34 -5.39 -1.35
N PRO A 41 -9.03 -5.58 -1.16
CA PRO A 41 -8.56 -6.46 -0.11
C PRO A 41 -8.82 -5.85 1.27
N LEU A 42 -9.59 -6.57 2.09
CA LEU A 42 -9.86 -6.21 3.48
C LEU A 42 -8.82 -6.86 4.40
N SER A 43 -8.32 -6.10 5.38
CA SER A 43 -7.39 -6.60 6.39
C SER A 43 -8.12 -7.34 7.50
N TYR A 44 -7.55 -8.44 7.97
CA TYR A 44 -8.06 -9.23 9.07
C TYR A 44 -7.25 -9.00 10.32
N TYR A 45 -7.92 -8.68 11.43
CA TYR A 45 -7.25 -8.44 12.69
C TYR A 45 -6.36 -9.62 13.13
N ASP A 46 -5.18 -9.30 13.67
CA ASP A 46 -4.26 -10.24 14.34
C ASP A 46 -4.00 -9.70 15.74
N GLU A 47 -4.32 -10.50 16.76
CA GLU A 47 -4.25 -10.08 18.16
C GLU A 47 -2.82 -9.76 18.63
N ARG A 48 -1.83 -10.36 17.97
CA ARG A 48 -0.40 -10.21 18.33
C ARG A 48 0.17 -8.90 17.83
N LEU A 49 -0.40 -8.33 16.76
CA LEU A 49 0.10 -7.13 16.10
C LEU A 49 -0.69 -5.90 16.54
N ALA A 50 0.01 -4.91 17.12
CA ALA A 50 -0.55 -3.58 17.36
C ALA A 50 0.27 -2.50 16.66
N VAL A 51 -0.35 -1.76 15.74
CA VAL A 51 0.26 -0.56 15.14
C VAL A 51 0.00 0.63 16.07
N LYS A 52 1.03 1.14 16.73
CA LYS A 52 0.92 2.23 17.72
C LYS A 52 0.86 3.59 17.06
N ASN A 53 1.85 3.87 16.22
CA ASN A 53 2.06 5.18 15.65
C ASN A 53 2.56 5.06 14.21
N ILE A 54 2.16 6.01 13.38
CA ILE A 54 2.66 6.18 12.02
C ILE A 54 3.07 7.63 11.89
N SER A 55 4.37 7.85 11.77
CA SER A 55 4.96 9.18 11.61
C SER A 55 5.56 9.32 10.22
N PHE A 56 5.69 10.57 9.79
CA PHE A 56 6.16 10.91 8.45
C PHE A 56 7.18 12.02 8.57
N PHE A 57 8.31 11.86 7.89
CA PHE A 57 9.36 12.86 7.85
C PHE A 57 9.69 13.15 6.40
N ARG A 58 9.76 14.43 6.06
CA ARG A 58 10.16 14.86 4.72
C ARG A 58 11.50 15.58 4.83
N ARG A 59 12.51 15.09 4.13
CA ARG A 59 13.86 15.66 4.16
C ARG A 59 14.44 15.81 2.77
N HIS A 60 15.33 16.77 2.61
CA HIS A 60 16.10 16.91 1.37
C HIS A 60 17.02 15.71 1.18
N SER A 61 17.23 15.30 -0.06
CA SER A 61 18.26 14.32 -0.36
C SER A 61 19.64 14.94 -0.22
N ASP A 62 20.62 14.16 0.24
CA ASP A 62 21.99 14.64 0.45
C ASP A 62 22.64 15.19 -0.83
N ASN A 63 22.17 14.75 -2.00
CA ASN A 63 22.62 15.22 -3.31
C ASN A 63 21.93 16.51 -3.80
N GLY A 64 20.93 17.03 -3.08
CA GLY A 64 20.15 18.23 -3.43
C GLY A 64 19.23 18.10 -4.66
N LYS A 65 19.17 16.93 -5.31
CA LYS A 65 18.40 16.71 -6.54
C LYS A 65 16.96 16.24 -6.31
N GLY A 66 16.61 15.97 -5.06
CA GLY A 66 15.32 15.42 -4.70
C GLY A 66 15.04 15.49 -3.21
N GLU A 67 14.15 14.61 -2.78
CA GLU A 67 13.69 14.54 -1.41
C GLU A 67 13.31 13.11 -1.04
N PHE A 68 13.29 12.87 0.27
CA PHE A 68 12.80 11.66 0.88
C PHE A 68 11.51 11.94 1.61
N LEU A 69 10.55 11.03 1.41
CA LEU A 69 9.48 10.81 2.37
C LEU A 69 9.84 9.54 3.17
N ASP A 70 10.19 9.73 4.43
CA ASP A 70 10.42 8.65 5.36
C ASP A 70 9.12 8.35 6.11
N VAL A 71 8.68 7.09 6.07
CA VAL A 71 7.48 6.61 6.77
C VAL A 71 7.93 5.72 7.91
N MET A 72 7.64 6.14 9.14
CA MET A 72 7.98 5.40 10.34
C MET A 72 6.73 4.75 10.91
N VAL A 73 6.69 3.42 10.95
CA VAL A 73 5.60 2.62 11.49
C VAL A 73 6.09 1.93 12.76
N GLU A 74 5.50 2.32 13.90
CA GLU A 74 5.78 1.71 15.19
C GLU A 74 4.82 0.56 15.45
N LEU A 75 5.39 -0.63 15.64
CA LEU A 75 4.69 -1.88 15.85
C LEU A 75 5.00 -2.39 17.25
N GLU A 76 3.99 -2.93 17.93
CA GLU A 76 4.09 -3.56 19.23
C GLU A 76 3.61 -5.01 19.14
N ASN A 77 4.37 -5.93 19.75
CA ASN A 77 3.94 -7.30 19.97
C ASN A 77 3.15 -7.37 21.28
N ARG A 78 1.93 -7.92 21.21
CA ARG A 78 1.09 -8.16 22.40
C ARG A 78 1.27 -9.54 23.00
N ASP A 79 2.09 -10.38 22.37
CA ASP A 79 2.37 -11.75 22.81
C ASP A 79 3.82 -11.86 23.35
N PHE A 80 4.07 -12.89 24.15
CA PHE A 80 5.38 -13.20 24.71
C PHE A 80 6.32 -13.84 23.68
N GLU A 81 5.76 -14.56 22.71
CA GLU A 81 6.52 -15.22 21.66
C GLU A 81 6.79 -14.28 20.48
N PRO A 82 7.96 -14.41 19.82
CA PRO A 82 8.26 -13.62 18.63
C PRO A 82 7.34 -14.02 17.46
N ALA A 83 6.83 -13.01 16.74
CA ALA A 83 5.95 -13.20 15.59
C ALA A 83 6.58 -12.61 14.32
N LYS A 84 6.50 -13.37 13.22
CA LYS A 84 6.96 -12.95 11.89
C LYS A 84 5.82 -12.31 11.12
N PHE A 85 6.11 -11.19 10.47
CA PHE A 85 5.22 -10.46 9.59
C PHE A 85 5.97 -10.04 8.33
N SER A 86 5.25 -9.61 7.30
CA SER A 86 5.85 -8.96 6.14
C SER A 86 5.09 -7.69 5.80
N ALA A 87 5.75 -6.68 5.23
CA ALA A 87 5.10 -5.41 4.92
C ALA A 87 5.47 -4.85 3.54
N TYR A 88 4.50 -4.17 2.94
CA TYR A 88 4.69 -3.22 1.87
C TYR A 88 4.34 -1.83 2.38
N ILE A 89 5.20 -0.87 2.07
CA ILE A 89 4.89 0.55 2.21
C ILE A 89 5.03 1.17 0.83
N LEU A 90 3.95 1.78 0.36
CA LEU A 90 3.85 2.40 -0.95
C LEU A 90 3.62 3.90 -0.77
N ALA A 91 4.49 4.71 -1.35
CA ALA A 91 4.28 6.14 -1.48
C ALA A 91 3.86 6.46 -2.91
N VAL A 92 2.77 7.20 -3.08
CA VAL A 92 2.25 7.62 -4.38
C VAL A 92 2.02 9.12 -4.42
N ASN A 93 2.18 9.70 -5.60
CA ASN A 93 1.56 10.97 -5.94
C ASN A 93 0.36 10.69 -6.84
N GLU A 94 -0.81 10.99 -6.32
CA GLU A 94 -2.09 10.78 -7.01
C GLU A 94 -2.78 12.13 -7.23
N THR A 95 -3.25 12.37 -8.45
CA THR A 95 -4.03 13.55 -8.81
C THR A 95 -5.35 13.14 -9.43
N THR A 96 -6.37 13.95 -9.28
CA THR A 96 -7.64 13.75 -9.98
C THR A 96 -7.42 13.83 -11.50
N SER A 97 -8.10 12.98 -12.26
CA SER A 97 -8.04 12.97 -13.73
C SER A 97 -8.56 14.27 -14.34
N VAL A 98 -9.37 15.02 -13.59
CA VAL A 98 -9.89 16.32 -13.98
C VAL A 98 -8.96 17.40 -13.46
N SER A 99 -8.45 18.24 -14.36
CA SER A 99 -7.78 19.48 -13.97
C SER A 99 -8.78 20.44 -13.34
N ALA A 100 -8.45 20.96 -12.15
CA ALA A 100 -9.27 21.94 -11.44
C ALA A 100 -9.53 23.19 -12.30
N GLU A 101 -8.51 23.68 -13.00
CA GLU A 101 -8.61 24.84 -13.90
C GLU A 101 -9.61 24.59 -15.04
N LYS A 102 -9.56 23.40 -15.64
CA LYS A 102 -10.51 23.02 -16.70
C LYS A 102 -11.95 22.92 -16.16
N ARG A 103 -12.09 22.46 -14.91
CA ARG A 103 -13.38 22.31 -14.24
C ARG A 103 -14.02 23.64 -13.87
N GLU A 104 -13.21 24.65 -13.56
CA GLU A 104 -13.68 26.02 -13.37
C GLU A 104 -14.24 26.61 -14.68
N LEU A 105 -13.56 26.36 -15.80
CA LEU A 105 -13.99 26.84 -17.12
C LEU A 105 -15.24 26.11 -17.64
N VAL A 106 -15.31 24.79 -17.46
CA VAL A 106 -16.45 23.97 -17.87
C VAL A 106 -16.97 23.24 -16.64
N PRO A 107 -17.86 23.88 -15.85
CA PRO A 107 -18.37 23.29 -14.61
C PRO A 107 -19.24 22.07 -14.91
N PHE A 108 -19.21 21.09 -14.02
CA PHE A 108 -20.13 19.97 -14.12
C PHE A 108 -21.57 20.47 -14.08
N PRO A 109 -22.47 19.90 -14.90
CA PRO A 109 -23.88 20.18 -14.75
C PRO A 109 -24.37 19.73 -13.37
N LYS A 110 -24.86 20.67 -12.56
CA LYS A 110 -25.32 20.41 -11.18
C LYS A 110 -26.45 19.37 -11.08
N TRP A 111 -27.19 19.16 -12.17
CA TRP A 111 -28.29 18.18 -12.26
C TRP A 111 -27.81 16.74 -12.41
N ARG A 112 -26.55 16.51 -12.79
CA ARG A 112 -25.95 15.18 -12.85
C ARG A 112 -25.29 14.91 -11.49
N GLY A 113 -25.79 13.91 -10.77
CA GLY A 113 -25.34 13.64 -9.39
C GLY A 113 -23.97 12.97 -9.29
N TYR A 114 -23.56 12.19 -10.30
CA TYR A 114 -22.32 11.42 -10.27
C TYR A 114 -21.40 11.88 -11.40
N ASP A 115 -20.22 12.39 -11.02
CA ASP A 115 -19.13 12.61 -11.96
C ASP A 115 -18.10 11.50 -11.84
N SER A 116 -18.09 10.61 -12.83
CA SER A 116 -17.09 9.54 -12.93
C SER A 116 -15.66 10.07 -13.07
N GLU A 117 -15.47 11.20 -13.75
CA GLU A 117 -14.13 11.75 -14.02
C GLU A 117 -13.52 12.36 -12.76
N ASN A 118 -14.33 13.01 -11.92
CA ASN A 118 -13.87 13.57 -10.64
C ASN A 118 -13.48 12.49 -9.62
N ASN A 119 -14.04 11.28 -9.75
CA ASN A 119 -13.70 10.13 -8.92
C ASN A 119 -12.61 9.24 -9.54
N THR A 120 -12.11 9.61 -10.72
CA THR A 120 -11.01 8.89 -11.37
C THR A 120 -9.71 9.55 -10.95
N PHE A 121 -8.86 8.77 -10.28
CA PHE A 121 -7.55 9.21 -9.85
C PHE A 121 -6.46 8.63 -10.74
N VAL A 122 -5.46 9.46 -11.03
CA VAL A 122 -4.30 9.11 -11.85
C VAL A 122 -3.06 9.19 -10.98
N ILE A 123 -2.27 8.12 -10.97
CA ILE A 123 -0.97 8.11 -10.30
C ILE A 123 0.07 8.71 -11.24
N ASN A 124 0.73 9.78 -10.79
CA ASN A 124 1.80 10.43 -11.55
C ASN A 124 3.14 9.73 -11.39
N PHE A 125 3.43 9.28 -10.17
CA PHE A 125 4.61 8.51 -9.83
C PHE A 125 4.41 7.77 -8.50
N GLN A 126 5.18 6.70 -8.31
CA GLN A 126 5.12 5.86 -7.13
C GLN A 126 6.50 5.35 -6.75
N ASN A 127 6.66 4.97 -5.48
CA ASN A 127 7.82 4.25 -4.99
C ASN A 127 7.38 3.24 -3.92
N LEU A 128 7.78 1.97 -4.12
CA LEU A 128 7.40 0.84 -3.28
C LEU A 128 8.62 0.34 -2.52
N MET A 129 8.44 0.09 -1.22
CA MET A 129 9.36 -0.65 -0.36
C MET A 129 8.84 -2.10 -0.22
N PRO A 130 9.70 -3.14 -0.33
CA PRO A 130 11.16 -3.09 -0.40
C PRO A 130 11.73 -2.89 -1.81
N GLN A 131 11.02 -3.34 -2.84
CA GLN A 131 11.46 -3.30 -4.24
C GLN A 131 10.55 -2.41 -5.07
N LYS A 132 11.15 -1.65 -5.99
CA LYS A 132 10.41 -0.83 -6.94
C LYS A 132 9.47 -1.68 -7.80
N LEU A 133 8.22 -1.25 -7.89
CA LEU A 133 7.18 -1.92 -8.67
C LEU A 133 7.18 -1.43 -10.12
N GLU A 134 7.39 -2.37 -11.05
CA GLU A 134 7.30 -2.10 -12.48
C GLU A 134 5.84 -2.23 -12.97
N PRO A 135 5.33 -1.26 -13.76
CA PRO A 135 3.97 -1.31 -14.31
C PRO A 135 3.64 -2.59 -15.08
N LYS A 136 4.63 -3.15 -15.77
CA LYS A 136 4.50 -4.39 -16.55
C LYS A 136 4.08 -5.57 -15.66
N SER A 137 4.57 -5.63 -14.43
CA SER A 137 4.26 -6.72 -13.49
C SER A 137 2.81 -6.66 -13.00
N VAL A 138 2.25 -5.47 -12.84
CA VAL A 138 0.88 -5.27 -12.36
C VAL A 138 -0.14 -5.53 -13.46
N TRP A 139 0.08 -5.00 -14.67
CA TRP A 139 -0.86 -5.12 -15.78
C TRP A 139 -0.72 -6.42 -16.58
N GLY A 140 0.41 -7.11 -16.47
CA GLY A 140 0.78 -8.18 -17.38
C GLY A 140 1.16 -7.65 -18.76
N GLU A 141 1.61 -8.55 -19.65
CA GLU A 141 2.18 -8.17 -20.94
C GLU A 141 1.15 -7.58 -21.91
N GLU A 142 -0.06 -8.15 -21.94
CA GLU A 142 -1.10 -7.77 -22.90
C GLU A 142 -1.59 -6.33 -22.67
N LYS A 143 -2.02 -6.01 -21.45
CA LYS A 143 -2.51 -4.67 -21.09
C LYS A 143 -1.38 -3.64 -21.14
N PHE A 144 -0.16 -4.01 -20.72
CA PHE A 144 1.00 -3.13 -20.84
C PHE A 144 1.31 -2.78 -22.30
N ASN A 145 1.30 -3.76 -23.21
CA ASN A 145 1.56 -3.53 -24.63
C ASN A 145 0.48 -2.63 -25.27
N LYS A 146 -0.78 -2.78 -24.85
CA LYS A 146 -1.86 -1.91 -25.30
C LYS A 146 -1.65 -0.46 -24.86
N VAL A 147 -1.38 -0.24 -23.56
CA VAL A 147 -1.11 1.11 -23.01
C VAL A 147 0.13 1.72 -23.66
N LYS A 148 1.17 0.91 -23.90
CA LYS A 148 2.39 1.35 -24.57
C LYS A 148 2.12 1.77 -26.01
N LYS A 149 1.35 0.99 -26.77
CA LYS A 149 0.95 1.34 -28.13
C LYS A 149 0.16 2.65 -28.16
N ASP A 150 -0.82 2.81 -27.28
CA ASP A 150 -1.62 4.05 -27.19
C ASP A 150 -0.74 5.27 -26.84
N TYR A 151 0.30 5.06 -26.03
CA TYR A 151 1.30 6.07 -25.70
C TYR A 151 2.17 6.43 -26.91
N ASP A 152 2.71 5.42 -27.62
CA ASP A 152 3.53 5.60 -28.82
C ASP A 152 2.74 6.31 -29.93
N ASP A 153 1.46 5.96 -30.12
CA ASP A 153 0.55 6.58 -31.10
C ASP A 153 0.24 8.05 -30.78
N LYS A 154 0.22 8.44 -29.49
CA LYS A 154 0.05 9.85 -29.08
C LYS A 154 1.34 10.65 -29.27
N ILE A 155 2.48 10.06 -28.99
CA ILE A 155 3.79 10.67 -29.27
C ILE A 155 3.98 10.87 -30.77
N ALA A 156 3.61 9.89 -31.59
CA ALA A 156 3.68 10.00 -33.05
C ALA A 156 2.81 11.15 -33.60
N ARG A 157 1.74 11.52 -32.88
CA ARG A 157 0.90 12.69 -33.17
C ARG A 157 1.48 14.02 -32.68
N GLY A 158 2.62 14.00 -32.00
CA GLY A 158 3.27 15.19 -31.43
C GLY A 158 2.72 15.62 -30.07
N GLU A 159 1.90 14.79 -29.40
CA GLU A 159 1.37 15.11 -28.08
C GLU A 159 2.42 14.85 -26.99
N THR A 160 2.58 15.78 -26.05
CA THR A 160 3.44 15.60 -24.87
C THR A 160 2.70 14.79 -23.80
N VAL A 161 2.79 13.46 -23.89
CA VAL A 161 2.14 12.53 -22.96
C VAL A 161 3.15 11.79 -22.10
N LYS A 162 2.72 11.36 -20.91
CA LYS A 162 3.48 10.44 -20.04
C LYS A 162 2.88 9.06 -20.13
N MET A 163 3.71 8.03 -19.98
CA MET A 163 3.23 6.66 -19.89
C MET A 163 2.37 6.52 -18.64
N GLY A 164 1.21 5.86 -18.79
CA GLY A 164 0.31 5.60 -17.67
C GLY A 164 0.96 4.70 -16.63
N ILE A 165 0.57 4.89 -15.37
CA ILE A 165 0.89 4.00 -14.25
C ILE A 165 -0.41 3.27 -13.86
N PRO A 166 -0.34 2.00 -13.40
CA PRO A 166 -1.49 1.29 -12.86
C PRO A 166 -2.23 2.10 -11.80
N GLY A 167 -3.54 1.94 -11.75
CA GLY A 167 -4.36 2.61 -10.73
C GLY A 167 -4.01 2.10 -9.33
N LEU A 168 -4.29 2.93 -8.31
CA LEU A 168 -3.96 2.57 -6.92
C LEU A 168 -4.57 1.22 -6.52
N THR A 169 -5.84 1.01 -6.86
CA THR A 169 -6.56 -0.25 -6.59
C THR A 169 -5.87 -1.44 -7.26
N GLU A 170 -5.45 -1.32 -8.52
CA GLU A 170 -4.77 -2.40 -9.25
C GLU A 170 -3.45 -2.78 -8.57
N ILE A 171 -2.69 -1.78 -8.13
CA ILE A 171 -1.43 -1.98 -7.40
C ILE A 171 -1.69 -2.71 -6.08
N ILE A 172 -2.67 -2.27 -5.30
CA ILE A 172 -2.95 -2.87 -3.98
C ILE A 172 -3.43 -4.32 -4.12
N THR A 173 -4.29 -4.59 -5.10
CA THR A 173 -4.74 -5.94 -5.41
C THR A 173 -3.56 -6.82 -5.80
N PHE A 174 -2.68 -6.32 -6.68
CA PHE A 174 -1.45 -7.03 -7.05
C PHE A 174 -0.57 -7.33 -5.84
N LEU A 175 -0.30 -6.34 -4.99
CA LEU A 175 0.53 -6.50 -3.78
C LEU A 175 -0.09 -7.45 -2.76
N THR A 176 -1.42 -7.46 -2.65
CA THR A 176 -2.11 -8.37 -1.74
C THR A 176 -2.05 -9.82 -2.21
N ASN A 177 -2.03 -10.03 -3.53
CA ASN A 177 -1.90 -11.36 -4.13
C ASN A 177 -0.46 -11.89 -4.10
N HIS A 178 0.54 -11.01 -3.97
CA HIS A 178 1.97 -11.36 -3.94
C HIS A 178 2.66 -10.92 -2.63
N PRO A 179 2.23 -11.39 -1.45
CA PRO A 179 2.84 -11.02 -0.17
C PRO A 179 4.24 -11.59 0.03
N GLU A 180 4.69 -12.53 -0.80
CA GLU A 180 6.02 -13.15 -0.74
C GLU A 180 7.16 -12.20 -1.09
N ASN A 181 6.91 -11.14 -1.86
CA ASN A 181 7.94 -10.13 -2.16
C ASN A 181 7.94 -8.97 -1.13
N ALA A 182 7.11 -9.06 -0.08
CA ALA A 182 7.04 -8.07 0.98
C ALA A 182 8.26 -8.17 1.88
N LEU A 183 8.62 -7.07 2.55
CA LEU A 183 9.75 -7.08 3.47
C LEU A 183 9.38 -7.91 4.70
N GLU A 184 10.06 -9.03 4.90
CA GLU A 184 9.91 -9.83 6.12
C GLU A 184 10.58 -9.16 7.32
N PHE A 185 9.88 -9.16 8.45
CA PHE A 185 10.41 -8.68 9.73
C PHE A 185 9.82 -9.48 10.89
N THR A 186 10.51 -9.43 12.03
CA THR A 186 10.07 -10.13 13.25
C THR A 186 9.83 -9.10 14.34
N ILE A 187 8.68 -9.20 15.02
CA ILE A 187 8.41 -8.45 16.23
C ILE A 187 8.71 -9.37 17.41
N PHE A 188 9.71 -8.99 18.19
CA PHE A 188 10.20 -9.81 19.31
C PHE A 188 9.30 -9.64 20.53
N GLY A 189 9.11 -10.72 21.29
CA GLY A 189 8.44 -10.70 22.59
C GLY A 189 9.46 -10.61 23.74
N GLU A 190 9.35 -11.51 24.71
CA GLU A 190 10.11 -11.45 25.98
C GLU A 190 11.62 -11.67 25.78
N GLN A 191 12.00 -12.59 24.89
CA GLN A 191 13.41 -12.96 24.64
C GLN A 191 14.23 -11.81 24.01
N GLY A 192 13.56 -10.83 23.39
CA GLY A 192 14.19 -9.71 22.70
C GLY A 192 15.02 -10.09 21.46
N PRO A 193 15.49 -9.10 20.68
CA PRO A 193 16.38 -9.34 19.55
C PRO A 193 17.82 -9.62 20.01
N LYS A 194 18.54 -10.43 19.24
CA LYS A 194 20.01 -10.54 19.37
C LYS A 194 20.69 -9.26 18.85
N LYS A 195 21.96 -9.03 19.21
CA LYS A 195 22.69 -7.79 18.84
C LYS A 195 22.70 -7.51 17.33
N ASP A 196 22.81 -8.56 16.51
CA ASP A 196 22.77 -8.53 15.04
C ASP A 196 21.38 -8.25 14.48
N GLN A 197 20.33 -8.41 15.28
CA GLN A 197 18.94 -8.24 14.87
C GLN A 197 18.34 -6.91 15.34
N VAL A 198 19.06 -6.13 16.14
CA VAL A 198 18.60 -4.82 16.65
C VAL A 198 18.40 -3.82 15.52
N LEU A 199 19.31 -3.79 14.55
CA LEU A 199 19.27 -2.86 13.42
C LEU A 199 19.47 -3.64 12.12
N ILE A 200 18.46 -3.63 11.27
CA ILE A 200 18.51 -4.25 9.94
C ILE A 200 18.23 -3.15 8.93
N SER A 201 19.14 -2.93 7.98
CA SER A 201 19.01 -1.89 6.97
C SER A 201 19.56 -2.39 5.64
N ASN A 202 18.98 -1.92 4.53
CA ASN A 202 19.53 -2.12 3.19
C ASN A 202 20.34 -0.91 2.71
N PHE A 203 20.83 -0.10 3.65
CA PHE A 203 21.68 1.04 3.35
C PHE A 203 22.95 0.60 2.60
N VAL A 204 23.25 1.29 1.51
CA VAL A 204 24.44 1.08 0.70
C VAL A 204 25.28 2.35 0.77
N ASP A 205 26.44 2.24 1.41
CA ASP A 205 27.39 3.34 1.53
C ASP A 205 27.85 3.88 0.17
N GLN A 206 28.17 5.17 0.15
CA GLN A 206 28.83 5.82 -1.00
C GLN A 206 30.22 5.23 -1.22
N THR A 207 30.53 4.96 -2.48
CA THR A 207 31.89 4.66 -2.91
C THR A 207 32.80 5.90 -2.77
N GLU A 208 34.11 5.70 -2.66
CA GLU A 208 35.06 6.82 -2.56
C GLU A 208 35.03 7.74 -3.79
N GLU A 209 34.72 7.19 -4.97
CA GLU A 209 34.58 7.96 -6.21
C GLU A 209 33.33 8.84 -6.19
N GLU A 210 32.20 8.33 -5.69
CA GLU A 210 30.95 9.06 -5.49
C GLU A 210 31.13 10.21 -4.50
N LYS A 211 31.83 9.97 -3.38
CA LYS A 211 32.19 11.01 -2.40
C LYS A 211 32.99 12.14 -3.04
N LYS A 212 33.99 11.81 -3.88
CA LYS A 212 34.79 12.81 -4.61
C LYS A 212 33.98 13.59 -5.64
N LYS A 213 32.97 12.97 -6.26
CA LYS A 213 32.08 13.59 -7.25
C LYS A 213 30.86 14.28 -6.62
N GLN A 214 30.69 14.21 -5.30
CA GLN A 214 29.45 14.61 -4.60
C GLN A 214 28.19 14.02 -5.25
N ALA A 215 28.33 12.82 -5.81
CA ALA A 215 27.24 12.06 -6.39
C ALA A 215 26.84 10.96 -5.40
N HIS A 216 25.56 10.64 -5.33
CA HIS A 216 25.07 9.54 -4.50
C HIS A 216 24.07 8.72 -5.32
N GLU A 217 24.59 7.85 -6.19
CA GLU A 217 23.77 7.10 -7.14
C GLU A 217 23.06 5.93 -6.45
N THR A 218 23.63 5.42 -5.36
CA THR A 218 23.05 4.35 -4.53
C THR A 218 21.95 4.82 -3.58
N LEU A 219 21.70 6.13 -3.50
CA LEU A 219 20.77 6.74 -2.53
C LEU A 219 19.33 6.21 -2.68
N ASN A 220 18.93 5.87 -3.90
CA ASN A 220 17.61 5.30 -4.20
C ASN A 220 17.49 3.81 -3.82
N LYS A 221 18.61 3.13 -3.52
CA LYS A 221 18.64 1.71 -3.13
C LYS A 221 18.36 1.50 -1.65
N HIS A 222 18.55 2.54 -0.83
CA HIS A 222 18.14 2.52 0.57
C HIS A 222 16.63 2.70 0.65
N THR A 223 15.91 1.60 0.91
CA THR A 223 14.44 1.59 0.91
C THR A 223 13.86 1.33 2.29
N TYR A 224 14.63 0.78 3.23
CA TYR A 224 14.15 0.55 4.59
C TYR A 224 15.24 0.48 5.66
N THR A 225 14.80 0.65 6.91
CA THR A 225 15.56 0.37 8.13
C THR A 225 14.59 -0.12 9.20
N ILE A 226 14.96 -1.21 9.88
CA ILE A 226 14.18 -1.85 10.93
C ILE A 226 14.95 -1.71 12.23
N TYR A 227 14.32 -1.12 13.24
CA TYR A 227 14.81 -1.13 14.61
C TYR A 227 13.97 -2.09 15.43
N ASN A 228 14.62 -3.11 15.98
CA ASN A 228 13.98 -4.09 16.85
C ASN A 228 14.37 -3.84 18.30
N ALA A 229 13.38 -3.89 19.17
CA ALA A 229 13.49 -3.84 20.60
C ALA A 229 12.58 -4.90 21.22
N LYS A 230 12.66 -5.06 22.54
CA LYS A 230 11.74 -5.92 23.29
C LYS A 230 10.30 -5.42 23.13
N TYR A 231 9.39 -6.29 22.69
CA TYR A 231 7.98 -5.99 22.39
C TYR A 231 7.71 -4.91 21.33
N LYS A 232 8.74 -4.31 20.72
CA LYS A 232 8.57 -3.17 19.82
C LYS A 232 9.47 -3.29 18.60
N THR A 233 8.90 -3.05 17.44
CA THR A 233 9.64 -2.97 16.17
C THR A 233 9.23 -1.68 15.47
N THR A 234 10.22 -0.89 15.08
CA THR A 234 10.01 0.32 14.28
C THR A 234 10.47 0.06 12.87
N LEU A 235 9.54 0.12 11.92
CA LEU A 235 9.81 -0.01 10.50
C LEU A 235 9.87 1.37 9.88
N MET A 236 11.04 1.77 9.39
CA MET A 236 11.25 3.00 8.66
C MET A 236 11.42 2.67 7.18
N SER A 237 10.53 3.15 6.31
CA SER A 237 10.72 3.07 4.85
C SER A 237 11.16 4.42 4.28
N HIS A 238 12.02 4.36 3.27
CA HIS A 238 12.62 5.52 2.63
C HIS A 238 12.14 5.63 1.19
N HIS A 239 11.35 6.66 0.89
CA HIS A 239 10.81 6.88 -0.45
C HIS A 239 11.50 8.09 -1.09
N TYR A 240 12.53 7.81 -1.88
CA TYR A 240 13.21 8.84 -2.68
C TYR A 240 12.33 9.29 -3.85
N THR A 241 12.33 10.58 -4.14
CA THR A 241 11.84 11.15 -5.40
C THR A 241 12.75 12.29 -5.85
N GLU A 242 13.05 12.32 -7.14
CA GLU A 242 13.73 13.45 -7.77
C GLU A 242 12.78 14.64 -7.93
N TYR A 243 13.33 15.85 -7.91
CA TYR A 243 12.55 17.05 -8.19
C TYR A 243 12.07 17.05 -9.63
N ARG A 244 10.75 17.19 -9.78
CA ARG A 244 10.07 17.34 -11.07
C ARG A 244 9.62 18.79 -11.24
N PRO A 245 9.33 19.23 -12.48
CA PRO A 245 8.67 20.52 -12.69
C PRO A 245 7.44 20.66 -11.78
N GLY A 246 7.38 21.76 -11.02
CA GLY A 246 6.35 21.99 -10.01
C GLY A 246 6.66 21.47 -8.60
N TYR A 247 7.85 20.91 -8.35
CA TYR A 247 8.30 20.44 -7.03
C TYR A 247 7.29 19.51 -6.33
N VAL A 248 6.67 18.64 -7.13
CA VAL A 248 5.62 17.73 -6.67
C VAL A 248 6.23 16.58 -5.86
N SER A 249 5.65 16.33 -4.68
CA SER A 249 6.04 15.26 -3.74
C SER A 249 5.01 14.14 -3.67
N TYR A 250 5.32 13.07 -2.95
CA TYR A 250 4.32 12.07 -2.56
C TYR A 250 3.22 12.74 -1.72
N ASN A 251 1.97 12.42 -2.02
CA ASN A 251 0.81 12.96 -1.31
C ASN A 251 -0.04 11.87 -0.63
N LYS A 252 0.25 10.59 -0.89
CA LYS A 252 -0.47 9.49 -0.25
C LYS A 252 0.48 8.34 0.06
N VAL A 253 0.29 7.73 1.23
CA VAL A 253 1.02 6.55 1.68
C VAL A 253 0.03 5.42 1.96
N VAL A 254 0.38 4.23 1.51
CA VAL A 254 -0.36 2.99 1.78
C VAL A 254 0.55 2.03 2.52
N ILE A 255 0.07 1.54 3.66
CA ILE A 255 0.77 0.55 4.49
C ILE A 255 -0.05 -0.73 4.47
N LEU A 256 0.60 -1.82 4.06
CA LEU A 256 0.05 -3.17 4.05
C LEU A 256 0.96 -4.06 4.88
N ILE A 257 0.42 -4.73 5.90
CA ILE A 257 1.15 -5.70 6.72
C ILE A 257 0.45 -7.04 6.58
N PHE A 258 1.24 -8.10 6.40
CA PHE A 258 0.82 -9.46 6.19
C PHE A 258 1.37 -10.37 7.29
N ASN A 259 0.60 -11.40 7.60
CA ASN A 259 1.03 -12.52 8.42
C ASN A 259 1.30 -13.73 7.50
N PRO A 260 2.57 -14.13 7.30
CA PRO A 260 2.93 -15.22 6.40
C PRO A 260 2.44 -16.59 6.89
N LEU A 261 2.14 -16.74 8.19
CA LEU A 261 1.68 -18.00 8.78
C LEU A 261 0.21 -18.33 8.48
N LYS A 262 -0.57 -17.35 7.99
CA LYS A 262 -1.98 -17.58 7.62
C LYS A 262 -2.04 -18.13 6.19
N GLU A 263 -2.74 -19.25 6.00
CA GLU A 263 -2.94 -19.84 4.66
C GLU A 263 -3.86 -18.99 3.76
N LYS A 264 -4.90 -18.41 4.36
CA LYS A 264 -5.86 -17.51 3.71
C LYS A 264 -5.86 -16.17 4.41
N ASN A 265 -6.17 -15.09 3.68
CA ASN A 265 -6.33 -13.75 4.23
C ASN A 265 -5.10 -13.25 5.00
N LYS A 266 -3.95 -13.28 4.32
CA LYS A 266 -2.64 -12.92 4.89
C LYS A 266 -2.58 -11.45 5.32
N LEU A 267 -3.35 -10.55 4.70
CA LEU A 267 -3.34 -9.13 5.02
C LEU A 267 -3.95 -8.89 6.40
N VAL A 268 -3.14 -8.40 7.34
CA VAL A 268 -3.54 -8.17 8.74
C VAL A 268 -3.70 -6.70 9.12
N TYR A 269 -3.01 -5.81 8.41
CA TYR A 269 -3.16 -4.37 8.59
C TYR A 269 -3.16 -3.68 7.26
N ARG A 270 -4.04 -2.68 7.13
CA ARG A 270 -4.18 -1.88 5.94
C ARG A 270 -4.53 -0.46 6.31
N ARG A 271 -3.75 0.51 5.84
CA ARG A 271 -4.04 1.94 6.04
C ARG A 271 -3.66 2.79 4.86
N PHE A 272 -4.52 3.76 4.57
CA PHE A 272 -4.40 4.76 3.52
C PHE A 272 -4.29 6.09 4.21
N ILE A 273 -3.23 6.83 3.96
CA ILE A 273 -2.94 8.06 4.66
C ILE A 273 -2.64 9.13 3.63
N ASP A 274 -3.42 10.19 3.67
CA ASP A 274 -3.12 11.40 2.92
C ASP A 274 -2.03 12.18 3.66
N VAL A 275 -0.98 12.53 2.94
CA VAL A 275 0.19 13.26 3.43
C VAL A 275 0.39 14.58 2.67
N ALA A 276 -0.63 15.03 1.92
CA ALA A 276 -0.66 16.34 1.30
C ALA A 276 -0.62 17.45 2.38
N GLY A 277 0.56 18.03 2.60
CA GLY A 277 0.74 19.13 3.56
C GLY A 277 1.91 18.93 4.53
N ILE A 278 2.61 17.79 4.47
CA ILE A 278 3.83 17.61 5.25
C ILE A 278 4.92 18.56 4.77
N LYS A 279 5.36 19.42 5.68
CA LYS A 279 6.44 20.38 5.43
C LYS A 279 7.79 19.65 5.40
N LEU A 280 8.69 20.15 4.56
CA LEU A 280 10.10 19.79 4.61
C LEU A 280 10.65 20.17 5.99
N LEU A 281 11.38 19.23 6.59
CA LEU A 281 12.19 19.49 7.77
C LEU A 281 13.40 20.31 7.33
N ASN A 282 13.62 21.43 8.02
CA ASN A 282 14.76 22.32 7.80
C ASN A 282 16.05 21.71 8.37
#